data_AF-A0A1R3KBK8-F1
#
_entry.id   AF-A0A1R3KBK8-F1
#
_cell.length_a   1.000
_cell.length_b   1.000
_cell.length_c   1.000
_cell.angle_alpha   90.00
_cell.angle_beta   90.00
_cell.angle_gamma   90.00
#
_symmetry.space_group_name_H-M   'P 1'
#
loop_
_entity.id
_entity.type
_entity.pdbx_description
1 polymer ?
#
loop_
_entity_poly.entity_id
_entity_poly.type
_entity_poly.pdbx_seq_one_letter_code
_entity_poly.pdbx_strand_id
1 'polypeptide(L)'
;MELQLVVDKVCKWQEMWNCPYSADNFVKYAEDFGNGDLSPSFSMLSEVASCYRITIVGGSIPELCNGRLYNTCCVFGSDGKLKAKHRKIHLFGIDIPGDISYKESDLFAAGDEPTIVDTGIVSL
;
A
#
# COMPACT_ATOMS: atom_id res chain seq x y z
N MET A 1 -0.39 -12.19 -35.94
CA MET A 1 -0.35 -10.96 -35.12
C MET A 1 -1.65 -10.94 -34.33
N GLU A 2 -1.68 -11.65 -33.19
CA GLU A 2 -2.86 -11.67 -32.33
C GLU A 2 -2.95 -10.32 -31.61
N LEU A 3 -3.99 -9.56 -31.92
CA LEU A 3 -4.46 -8.48 -31.04
C LEU A 3 -4.99 -9.16 -29.77
N GLN A 4 -4.10 -9.43 -28.83
CA GLN A 4 -4.52 -9.67 -27.45
C GLN A 4 -5.16 -8.36 -27.00
N LEU A 5 -6.49 -8.31 -26.98
CA LEU A 5 -7.23 -7.32 -26.20
C LEU A 5 -6.80 -7.53 -24.74
N VAL A 6 -5.76 -6.81 -24.32
CA VAL A 6 -5.41 -6.69 -22.91
C VAL A 6 -6.50 -5.80 -22.34
N VAL A 7 -7.54 -6.42 -21.79
CA VAL A 7 -8.45 -5.72 -20.89
C VAL A 7 -7.61 -5.47 -19.64
N ASP A 8 -7.08 -4.26 -19.48
CA ASP A 8 -6.31 -3.88 -18.30
C ASP A 8 -7.20 -4.03 -17.06
N LYS A 9 -6.89 -5.01 -16.20
CA LYS A 9 -7.62 -5.31 -14.97
C LYS A 9 -6.94 -4.62 -13.79
N VAL A 10 -7.75 -4.03 -12.90
CA VAL A 10 -7.29 -3.53 -11.59
C VAL A 10 -7.71 -4.49 -10.50
N CYS A 11 -6.76 -4.91 -9.67
CA CYS A 11 -7.05 -5.60 -8.41
C CYS A 11 -6.75 -4.67 -7.23
N LYS A 12 -7.55 -4.76 -6.17
CA LYS A 12 -7.40 -3.95 -4.96
C LYS A 12 -7.32 -4.83 -3.72
N TRP A 13 -6.36 -4.52 -2.84
CA TRP A 13 -6.22 -5.12 -1.51
C TRP A 13 -6.78 -4.20 -0.41
N GLN A 14 -6.91 -4.74 0.80
CA GLN A 14 -7.46 -4.04 1.98
C GLN A 14 -6.41 -3.21 2.72
N GLU A 15 -6.82 -2.39 3.69
CA GLU A 15 -5.91 -1.68 4.59
C GLU A 15 -5.21 -2.67 5.53
N MET A 16 -3.91 -2.46 5.77
CA MET A 16 -3.06 -3.25 6.68
C MET A 16 -3.18 -4.77 6.49
N TRP A 17 -3.29 -5.25 5.26
CA TRP A 17 -3.68 -6.63 4.98
C TRP A 17 -2.58 -7.67 5.32
N ASN A 18 -1.33 -7.24 5.45
CA ASN A 18 -0.20 -8.13 5.74
C ASN A 18 -0.03 -8.45 7.24
N CYS A 19 -0.82 -7.84 8.11
CA CYS A 19 -0.71 -8.02 9.56
C CYS A 19 -2.04 -7.81 10.29
N PRO A 20 -2.17 -8.28 11.54
CA PRO A 20 -3.30 -7.88 12.37
C PRO A 20 -3.29 -6.38 12.66
N TYR A 21 -4.46 -5.75 12.68
CA TYR A 21 -4.61 -4.32 12.92
C TYR A 21 -4.41 -3.98 14.41
N SER A 22 -3.15 -3.90 14.86
CA SER A 22 -2.80 -3.48 16.21
C SER A 22 -1.39 -2.87 16.29
N ALA A 23 -1.20 -1.94 17.23
CA ALA A 23 0.03 -1.16 17.38
C ALA A 23 1.29 -2.04 17.49
N ASP A 24 1.26 -3.09 18.32
CA ASP A 24 2.39 -4.00 18.53
C ASP A 24 2.79 -4.78 17.27
N ASN A 25 1.82 -5.04 16.39
CA ASN A 25 2.06 -5.77 15.15
C ASN A 25 2.60 -4.85 14.05
N PHE A 26 2.15 -3.60 13.98
CA PHE A 26 2.58 -2.70 12.91
C PHE A 26 4.10 -2.51 12.86
N VAL A 27 4.76 -2.38 14.01
CA VAL A 27 6.24 -2.28 14.07
C VAL A 27 6.90 -3.59 13.61
N LYS A 28 6.36 -4.73 14.06
CA LYS A 28 6.92 -6.07 13.79
C LYS A 28 6.80 -6.48 12.33
N TYR A 29 5.72 -6.09 11.67
CA TYR A 29 5.41 -6.42 10.29
C TYR A 29 5.73 -5.28 9.32
N ALA A 30 6.37 -4.20 9.80
CA ALA A 30 6.77 -3.09 8.95
C ALA A 30 7.84 -3.53 7.95
N GLU A 31 7.64 -3.12 6.70
CA GLU A 31 8.56 -3.43 5.60
C GLU A 31 9.32 -2.18 5.16
N ASP A 32 10.60 -2.34 4.83
CA ASP A 32 11.41 -1.29 4.21
C ASP A 32 11.49 -1.52 2.71
N PHE A 33 10.74 -0.73 1.94
CA PHE A 33 10.68 -0.89 0.47
C PHE A 33 11.98 -0.52 -0.25
N GLY A 34 12.94 0.12 0.42
CA GLY A 34 14.28 0.37 -0.11
C GLY A 34 15.19 -0.86 -0.02
N ASN A 35 14.79 -1.88 0.74
CA ASN A 35 15.56 -3.10 0.95
C ASN A 35 14.70 -4.33 0.59
N GLY A 36 14.93 -4.88 -0.60
CA GLY A 36 14.12 -5.98 -1.14
C GLY A 36 14.01 -7.23 -0.25
N ASP A 37 15.02 -7.50 0.59
CA ASP A 37 15.02 -8.63 1.53
C ASP A 37 14.08 -8.39 2.73
N LEU A 38 13.77 -7.12 3.03
CA LEU A 38 12.90 -6.69 4.14
C LEU A 38 11.52 -6.24 3.66
N SER A 39 11.14 -6.58 2.42
CA SER A 39 9.86 -6.17 1.84
C SER A 39 9.12 -7.32 1.12
N PRO A 40 8.82 -8.43 1.80
CA PRO A 40 8.21 -9.60 1.16
C PRO A 40 6.82 -9.32 0.56
N SER A 41 5.97 -8.53 1.22
CA SER A 41 4.64 -8.17 0.69
C SER A 41 4.77 -7.28 -0.54
N PHE A 42 5.67 -6.31 -0.49
CA PHE A 42 5.99 -5.44 -1.64
C PHE A 42 6.47 -6.26 -2.85
N SER A 43 7.44 -7.15 -2.64
CA SER A 43 8.02 -7.99 -3.69
C SER A 43 6.99 -8.96 -4.27
N MET A 44 6.15 -9.56 -3.42
CA MET A 44 5.06 -10.44 -3.86
C MET A 44 4.05 -9.70 -4.74
N LEU A 45 3.63 -8.49 -4.37
CA LEU A 45 2.68 -7.72 -5.18
C LEU A 45 3.28 -7.30 -6.53
N SER A 46 4.56 -6.92 -6.55
CA SER A 46 5.31 -6.64 -7.78
C SER A 46 5.34 -7.86 -8.72
N GLU A 47 5.69 -9.03 -8.17
CA GLU A 47 5.74 -10.28 -8.92
C GLU A 47 4.36 -10.65 -9.49
N VAL A 48 3.33 -10.69 -8.65
CA VAL A 48 1.94 -11.01 -9.05
C VAL A 48 1.45 -10.05 -10.14
N ALA A 49 1.71 -8.75 -10.01
CA ALA A 49 1.30 -7.77 -11.02
C ALA A 49 1.93 -8.08 -12.39
N SER A 50 3.22 -8.41 -12.43
CA SER A 50 3.93 -8.78 -13.67
C SER A 50 3.47 -10.12 -14.25
N CYS A 51 3.32 -11.16 -13.41
CA CYS A 51 2.96 -12.52 -13.85
C CYS A 51 1.58 -12.54 -14.50
N TYR A 52 0.62 -11.81 -13.93
CA TYR A 52 -0.75 -11.77 -14.42
C TYR A 52 -1.04 -10.60 -15.36
N ARG A 53 -0.05 -9.71 -15.58
CA ARG A 53 -0.18 -8.49 -16.39
C ARG A 53 -1.37 -7.63 -15.96
N ILE A 54 -1.46 -7.34 -14.67
CA ILE A 54 -2.53 -6.56 -14.04
C ILE A 54 -1.98 -5.37 -13.29
N THR A 55 -2.75 -4.29 -13.20
CA THR A 55 -2.44 -3.21 -12.26
C THR A 55 -2.96 -3.57 -10.88
N ILE A 56 -2.14 -3.41 -9.84
CA ILE A 56 -2.53 -3.70 -8.46
C ILE A 56 -2.50 -2.42 -7.63
N VAL A 57 -3.64 -2.07 -7.03
CA VAL A 57 -3.71 -1.14 -5.90
C VAL A 57 -3.51 -1.98 -4.64
N GLY A 58 -2.30 -1.94 -4.10
CA GLY A 58 -1.80 -2.88 -3.09
C GLY A 58 -2.41 -2.77 -1.70
N GLY A 59 -3.57 -2.11 -1.54
CA GLY A 59 -4.13 -1.85 -0.21
C GLY A 59 -3.13 -1.06 0.61
N SER A 60 -3.02 -1.27 1.92
CA SER A 60 -1.88 -0.74 2.66
C SER A 60 -1.20 -1.76 3.55
N ILE A 61 0.04 -1.48 3.89
CA ILE A 61 0.88 -2.22 4.84
C ILE A 61 1.71 -1.19 5.65
N PRO A 62 2.25 -1.55 6.83
CA PRO A 62 3.15 -0.68 7.55
C PRO A 62 4.48 -0.57 6.81
N GLU A 63 4.86 0.65 6.42
CA GLU A 63 6.16 0.97 5.82
C GLU A 63 7.09 1.52 6.88
N LEU A 64 8.30 0.97 6.99
CA LEU A 64 9.39 1.57 7.74
C LEU A 64 10.27 2.38 6.78
N CYS A 65 10.37 3.69 7.01
CA CYS A 65 11.23 4.56 6.21
C CYS A 65 11.88 5.62 7.10
N ASN A 66 13.22 5.63 7.13
CA ASN A 66 14.03 6.55 7.93
C ASN A 66 13.62 6.58 9.42
N GLY A 67 13.36 5.40 9.99
CA GLY A 67 12.97 5.24 11.40
C GLY A 67 11.54 5.69 11.74
N ARG A 68 10.73 6.04 10.73
CA ARG A 68 9.32 6.40 10.90
C ARG A 68 8.43 5.35 10.23
N LEU A 69 7.32 5.05 10.88
CA LEU A 69 6.29 4.19 10.31
C LEU A 69 5.29 5.00 9.50
N TYR A 70 4.81 4.43 8.40
CA TYR A 70 3.74 4.99 7.58
C TYR A 70 2.70 3.91 7.25
N ASN A 71 1.43 4.31 7.16
CA ASN A 71 0.37 3.48 6.60
C ASN A 71 0.38 3.70 5.08
N THR A 72 0.94 2.75 4.34
CA THR A 72 1.36 2.98 2.96
C THR A 72 0.73 2.04 1.96
N CYS A 73 0.13 2.62 0.93
CA CYS A 73 -0.39 1.94 -0.24
C CYS A 73 0.57 2.05 -1.42
N CYS A 74 1.00 0.92 -1.95
CA CYS A 74 1.81 0.85 -3.16
C CYS A 74 0.93 0.46 -4.36
N VAL A 75 1.12 1.14 -5.49
CA VAL A 75 0.45 0.81 -6.74
C VAL A 75 1.47 0.25 -7.72
N PHE A 76 1.24 -0.99 -8.18
CA PHE A 76 2.10 -1.68 -9.13
C PHE A 76 1.45 -1.73 -10.51
N GLY A 77 2.22 -1.44 -11.55
CA GLY A 77 1.80 -1.59 -12.94
C GLY A 77 1.79 -3.05 -13.38
N SER A 78 1.20 -3.30 -14.56
CA SER A 78 1.16 -4.63 -15.19
C SER A 78 2.53 -5.18 -15.58
N ASP A 79 3.58 -4.35 -15.54
CA ASP A 79 4.99 -4.76 -15.69
C ASP A 79 5.67 -5.08 -14.36
N GLY A 80 4.93 -5.06 -13.25
CA GLY A 80 5.42 -5.26 -11.88
C GLY A 80 6.09 -4.03 -11.27
N LYS A 81 6.30 -2.94 -12.01
CA LYS A 81 7.00 -1.78 -11.45
C LYS A 81 6.09 -0.98 -10.53
N LEU A 82 6.68 -0.46 -9.46
CA LEU A 82 6.02 0.51 -8.59
C LEU A 82 5.73 1.78 -9.39
N LYS A 83 4.44 2.11 -9.54
CA LYS A 83 3.97 3.34 -10.20
C LYS A 83 3.83 4.50 -9.23
N ALA A 84 3.36 4.22 -8.02
CA ALA A 84 3.21 5.23 -6.99
C ALA A 84 3.16 4.62 -5.59
N LYS A 85 3.40 5.49 -4.61
CA LYS A 85 3.29 5.20 -3.19
C LYS A 85 2.43 6.28 -2.54
N HIS A 86 1.36 5.87 -1.87
CA HIS A 86 0.48 6.76 -1.11
C HIS A 86 0.62 6.48 0.37
N ARG A 87 1.16 7.45 1.12
CA ARG A 87 1.18 7.43 2.58
C ARG A 87 -0.10 8.11 3.08
N LYS A 88 -0.84 7.46 3.98
CA LYS A 88 -2.10 7.97 4.51
C LYS A 88 -1.91 9.38 5.08
N ILE A 89 -2.61 10.35 4.49
CA ILE A 89 -2.48 11.78 4.85
C ILE A 89 -3.27 12.09 6.13
N HIS A 90 -4.51 11.61 6.18
CA HIS A 90 -5.40 11.83 7.31
C HIS A 90 -5.40 10.57 8.20
N LEU A 91 -4.65 10.65 9.29
CA LEU A 91 -4.55 9.57 10.27
C LEU A 91 -5.82 9.52 11.13
N PHE A 92 -6.24 8.30 11.47
CA PHE A 92 -7.42 8.06 12.27
C PHE A 92 -7.18 8.47 13.73
N GLY A 93 -8.12 9.20 14.30
CA GLY A 93 -8.11 9.60 15.69
C GLY A 93 -9.54 9.64 16.21
N ILE A 94 -9.77 9.02 17.36
CA ILE A 94 -11.04 9.05 18.07
C ILE A 94 -10.77 9.24 19.56
N ASP A 95 -11.57 10.09 20.20
CA ASP A 95 -11.50 10.32 21.63
C ASP A 95 -12.91 10.50 22.18
N ILE A 96 -13.43 9.45 22.81
CA ILE A 96 -14.72 9.39 23.47
C ILE A 96 -14.45 9.28 24.98
N PRO A 97 -14.64 10.37 25.75
CA PRO A 97 -14.36 10.38 27.18
C PRO A 97 -15.08 9.25 27.93
N GLY A 98 -14.31 8.43 28.64
CA GLY A 98 -14.83 7.30 29.43
C GLY A 98 -15.11 6.02 28.65
N ASP A 99 -14.82 5.98 27.34
CA ASP A 99 -15.03 4.81 26.48
C ASP A 99 -13.75 4.43 25.72
N ILE A 100 -13.46 5.11 24.60
CA ILE A 100 -12.32 4.79 23.73
C ILE A 100 -11.52 6.03 23.37
N SER A 101 -10.20 5.94 23.50
CA SER A 101 -9.26 6.93 22.98
C SER A 101 -8.20 6.21 22.16
N TYR A 102 -8.06 6.58 20.89
CA TYR A 102 -7.08 6.01 19.98
C TYR A 102 -6.60 7.07 18.99
N LYS A 103 -5.29 7.16 18.80
CA LYS A 103 -4.65 8.09 17.86
C LYS A 103 -3.63 7.34 17.02
N GLU A 104 -3.96 7.10 15.75
CA GLU A 104 -3.05 6.47 14.79
C GLU A 104 -1.73 7.27 14.64
N SER A 105 -1.80 8.60 14.85
CA SER A 105 -0.65 9.51 14.85
C SER A 105 0.38 9.28 15.94
N ASP A 106 0.05 8.53 16.99
CA ASP A 106 1.02 8.18 18.03
C ASP A 106 2.05 7.15 17.50
N LEU A 107 1.71 6.45 16.41
CA LEU A 107 2.53 5.41 15.81
C LEU A 107 2.96 5.75 14.37
N PHE A 108 2.03 6.20 13.55
CA PHE A 108 2.27 6.48 12.14
C PHE A 108 2.53 7.96 11.89
N ALA A 109 3.46 8.24 10.99
CA ALA A 109 3.62 9.53 10.37
C ALA A 109 2.62 9.70 9.22
N ALA A 110 2.09 10.91 9.08
CA ALA A 110 1.21 11.27 7.96
C ALA A 110 2.00 11.38 6.65
N GLY A 111 1.36 11.05 5.54
CA GLY A 111 1.78 11.50 4.22
C GLY A 111 1.54 13.00 4.03
N ASP A 112 2.12 13.55 2.97
CA ASP A 112 2.16 14.99 2.69
C ASP A 112 1.45 15.37 1.38
N GLU A 113 1.21 14.42 0.48
CA GLU A 113 0.66 14.71 -0.85
C GLU A 113 -0.43 13.73 -1.30
N PRO A 114 -1.48 14.21 -2.01
CA PRO A 114 -2.43 13.33 -2.68
C PRO A 114 -1.72 12.54 -3.79
N THR A 115 -2.12 11.27 -3.95
CA THR A 115 -1.49 10.39 -4.95
C THR A 115 -2.48 10.10 -6.08
N ILE A 116 -2.08 10.45 -7.30
CA ILE A 116 -2.83 10.19 -8.52
C ILE A 116 -2.00 9.25 -9.38
N VAL A 117 -2.62 8.20 -9.91
CA VAL A 117 -1.95 7.21 -10.76
C VAL A 117 -2.75 7.05 -12.04
N ASP A 118 -2.10 7.29 -13.17
CA ASP A 118 -2.62 6.88 -14.47
C ASP A 118 -2.49 5.36 -14.58
N THR A 119 -3.60 4.65 -14.70
CA THR A 119 -3.61 3.18 -14.81
C THR A 119 -3.48 2.69 -16.25
N GLY A 120 -3.54 3.57 -17.25
CA GLY A 120 -3.57 3.20 -18.67
C GLY A 120 -4.89 2.62 -19.14
N ILE A 121 -5.88 2.48 -18.25
CA ILE A 121 -7.19 1.93 -18.58
C ILE A 121 -7.97 2.95 -19.39
N VAL A 122 -8.17 2.65 -20.66
CA VAL A 122 -9.03 3.44 -21.54
C VAL A 122 -10.44 2.87 -21.46
N SER A 123 -11.40 3.67 -21.03
CA SER A 123 -12.81 3.33 -21.16
C SER A 123 -13.19 3.30 -22.64
N LEU A 124 -13.65 2.14 -23.13
CA LEU A 124 -14.24 1.98 -24.46
C LEU A 124 -15.63 2.62 -24.54
#